data_AF-U6MKJ4-F1
#
_entry.id   AF-U6MKJ4-F1
#
_cell.length_a   1.000
_cell.length_b   1.000
_cell.length_c   1.000
_cell.angle_alpha   90.00
_cell.angle_beta   90.00
_cell.angle_gamma   90.00
#
_symmetry.space_group_name_H-M   'P 1'
#
loop_
_entity.id
_entity.type
_entity.pdbx_description
1 polymer ?
#
loop_
_entity_poly.entity_id
_entity_poly.type
_entity_poly.pdbx_seq_one_letter_code
_entity_poly.pdbx_strand_id
1 'polypeptide(L)'
;MYSYDKYPLRGASRGPRGSRRQQQQQQQQQQQQQPFPVDRIDVRAFIEKAKQIEPVLSESLVPQISEWYASTRFDEQQEERLFGSLPSYTTARALLALLRLSQALARLRLSPLVEAGDFEEALRLMEASKASVRAAEENRKLKKRDSVSQADAEPADRGAGPPVGRQALQQYEELLLLAFNADRSKVAFVEEAREHSDADIPVDS
;
A
#
# COMPACT_ATOMS: atom_id res chain seq x y z
N MET A 1 60.68 -49.89 2.95
CA MET A 1 60.31 -49.79 1.51
C MET A 1 59.46 -48.55 1.37
N TYR A 2 59.99 -47.51 0.73
CA TYR A 2 59.29 -46.25 0.46
C TYR A 2 58.21 -46.45 -0.61
N SER A 3 57.07 -45.78 -0.47
CA SER A 3 56.35 -45.27 -1.64
C SER A 3 55.47 -44.08 -1.23
N TYR A 4 55.70 -42.97 -1.91
CA TYR A 4 55.04 -41.67 -1.78
C TYR A 4 53.82 -41.57 -2.71
N ASP A 5 53.03 -40.52 -2.49
CA ASP A 5 52.12 -39.83 -3.42
C ASP A 5 50.61 -40.18 -3.41
N LYS A 6 49.82 -39.27 -2.82
CA LYS A 6 49.13 -38.22 -3.61
C LYS A 6 48.36 -37.26 -2.70
N TYR A 7 48.82 -36.01 -2.64
CA TYR A 7 47.98 -34.89 -2.21
C TYR A 7 47.10 -34.43 -3.37
N PRO A 8 45.86 -34.02 -3.10
CA PRO A 8 45.30 -32.86 -3.78
C PRO A 8 45.11 -31.72 -2.78
N LEU A 9 45.77 -30.60 -3.09
CA LEU A 9 45.58 -29.28 -2.49
C LEU A 9 44.11 -28.85 -2.66
N ARG A 10 43.34 -28.81 -1.56
CA ARG A 10 42.00 -28.21 -1.57
C ARG A 10 42.09 -26.79 -0.99
N GLY A 11 41.80 -25.82 -1.86
CA GLY A 11 41.99 -24.40 -1.63
C GLY A 11 41.38 -23.90 -0.31
N ALA A 12 42.21 -23.18 0.44
CA ALA A 12 41.74 -22.29 1.49
C ALA A 12 40.90 -21.19 0.84
N SER A 13 39.58 -21.32 0.97
CA SER A 13 38.61 -20.26 0.71
C SER A 13 39.01 -19.02 1.51
N ARG A 14 39.66 -18.06 0.83
CA ARG A 14 39.85 -16.71 1.35
C ARG A 14 38.49 -16.03 1.30
N GLY A 15 37.79 -16.02 2.42
CA GLY A 15 36.56 -15.26 2.57
C GLY A 15 36.75 -13.78 2.18
N PRO A 16 35.68 -13.08 1.80
CA PRO A 16 35.75 -11.73 1.24
C PRO A 16 36.26 -10.74 2.31
N ARG A 17 37.50 -10.26 2.16
CA ARG A 17 38.12 -9.27 3.07
C ARG A 17 37.55 -7.84 2.93
N GLY A 18 36.59 -7.62 2.02
CA GLY A 18 36.00 -6.30 1.73
C GLY A 18 34.81 -5.90 2.61
N SER A 19 34.07 -6.87 3.16
CA SER A 19 32.80 -6.59 3.85
C SER A 19 32.98 -5.96 5.24
N ARG A 20 34.11 -6.21 5.90
CA ARG A 20 34.37 -5.73 7.27
C ARG A 20 34.61 -4.21 7.34
N ARG A 21 35.28 -3.63 6.34
CA ARG A 21 35.48 -2.18 6.22
C ARG A 21 34.19 -1.44 5.85
N GLN A 22 33.39 -2.02 4.95
CA GLN A 22 32.08 -1.47 4.59
C GLN A 22 31.08 -1.56 5.76
N GLN A 23 31.09 -2.67 6.51
CA GLN A 23 30.29 -2.81 7.74
C GLN A 23 30.75 -1.84 8.85
N GLN A 24 32.06 -1.61 9.00
CA GLN A 24 32.58 -0.61 9.94
C GLN A 24 32.21 0.83 9.53
N GLN A 25 32.21 1.14 8.23
CA GLN A 25 31.76 2.46 7.74
C GLN A 25 30.24 2.67 7.94
N GLN A 26 29.41 1.65 7.72
CA GLN A 26 27.97 1.73 8.00
C GLN A 26 27.67 1.89 9.50
N GLN A 27 28.40 1.19 10.38
CA GLN A 27 28.25 1.35 11.82
C GLN A 27 28.69 2.74 12.32
N GLN A 28 29.73 3.33 11.72
CA GLN A 28 30.15 4.70 12.05
C GLN A 28 29.14 5.75 11.62
N GLN A 29 28.46 5.58 10.47
CA GLN A 29 27.38 6.49 10.05
C GLN A 29 26.16 6.43 10.97
N GLN A 30 25.81 5.24 11.48
CA GLN A 30 24.69 5.08 12.43
C GLN A 30 24.97 5.71 13.80
N GLN A 31 26.24 5.74 14.26
CA GLN A 31 26.61 6.37 15.53
C GLN A 31 26.58 7.90 15.51
N GLN A 32 26.68 8.53 14.34
CA GLN A 32 26.65 10.01 14.23
C GLN A 32 25.24 10.61 14.34
N GLN A 33 24.20 9.78 14.33
CA GLN A 33 22.80 10.24 14.42
C GLN A 33 22.17 9.92 15.78
N GLN A 34 22.97 9.86 16.85
CA GLN A 34 22.37 9.77 18.18
C GLN A 34 21.53 11.04 18.39
N PRO A 35 20.20 10.92 18.53
CA PRO A 35 19.35 12.09 18.69
C PRO A 35 19.77 12.79 19.98
N PHE A 36 20.13 14.07 19.87
CA PHE A 36 20.39 14.88 21.05
C PHE A 36 19.08 14.94 21.86
N PRO A 37 19.07 14.47 23.12
CA PRO A 37 17.85 14.46 23.91
C PRO A 37 17.44 15.92 24.19
N VAL A 38 16.31 16.33 23.64
CA VAL A 38 15.71 17.65 23.91
C VAL A 38 14.77 17.51 25.11
N ASP A 39 14.88 18.41 26.08
CA ASP A 39 13.98 18.39 27.23
C ASP A 39 12.56 18.81 26.85
N ARG A 40 11.57 18.29 27.57
CA ARG A 40 10.14 18.57 27.32
C ARG A 40 9.81 20.04 27.55
N ILE A 41 10.51 20.70 28.48
CA ILE A 41 10.33 22.12 28.77
C ILE A 41 10.70 22.95 27.53
N ASP A 42 11.84 22.64 26.91
CA ASP A 42 12.33 23.33 25.72
C ASP A 42 11.40 23.13 24.52
N VAL A 43 10.91 21.90 24.30
CA VAL A 43 9.94 21.61 23.22
C VAL A 43 8.63 22.40 23.43
N ARG A 44 8.13 22.47 24.67
CA ARG A 44 6.92 23.24 24.97
C ARG A 44 7.13 24.74 24.73
N ALA A 45 8.23 25.30 25.22
CA ALA A 45 8.58 26.70 24.99
C ALA A 45 8.72 27.02 23.49
N PHE A 46 9.32 26.10 22.72
CA PHE A 46 9.41 26.22 21.26
C PHE A 46 8.04 26.22 20.59
N ILE A 47 7.15 25.28 20.97
CA ILE A 47 5.78 25.21 20.42
C ILE A 47 5.00 26.48 20.76
N GLU A 48 5.11 27.01 21.99
CA GLU A 48 4.47 28.26 22.38
C GLU A 48 4.92 29.43 21.50
N LYS A 49 6.22 29.53 21.23
CA LYS A 49 6.78 30.52 20.32
C LYS A 49 6.26 30.35 18.88
N ALA A 50 6.23 29.11 18.37
CA ALA A 50 5.74 28.82 17.03
C ALA A 50 4.26 29.15 16.85
N LYS A 51 3.43 28.97 17.89
CA LYS A 51 1.99 29.28 17.86
C LYS A 51 1.68 30.77 17.77
N GLN A 52 2.62 31.64 18.14
CA GLN A 52 2.46 33.10 18.03
C GLN A 52 2.57 33.62 16.60
N ILE A 53 3.03 32.77 15.66
CA ILE A 53 3.26 33.14 14.27
C ILE A 53 2.04 32.75 13.44
N GLU A 54 1.52 33.70 12.68
CA GLU A 54 0.43 33.49 11.73
C GLU A 54 0.96 33.58 10.29
N PRO A 55 1.46 32.47 9.73
CA PRO A 55 2.07 32.52 8.41
C PRO A 55 1.04 32.71 7.32
N VAL A 56 1.37 33.60 6.38
CA VAL A 56 0.58 33.89 5.20
C VAL A 56 1.16 33.15 4.00
N LEU A 57 0.29 32.74 3.08
CA LEU A 57 0.72 32.11 1.83
C LEU A 57 1.44 33.13 0.96
N SER A 58 2.60 32.77 0.40
CA SER A 58 3.26 33.60 -0.61
C SER A 58 2.46 33.63 -1.92
N GLU A 59 2.35 34.81 -2.53
CA GLU A 59 1.55 35.00 -3.76
C GLU A 59 2.04 34.12 -4.93
N SER A 60 3.35 33.86 -4.99
CA SER A 60 3.97 33.00 -6.01
C SER A 60 3.54 31.54 -5.94
N LEU A 61 3.02 31.07 -4.79
CA LEU A 61 2.53 29.69 -4.62
C LEU A 61 1.10 29.49 -5.09
N VAL A 62 0.28 30.54 -5.08
CA VAL A 62 -1.14 30.46 -5.48
C VAL A 62 -1.33 29.77 -6.84
N PRO A 63 -0.60 30.14 -7.92
CA PRO A 63 -0.75 29.46 -9.21
C PRO A 63 -0.28 28.01 -9.16
N GLN A 64 0.80 27.70 -8.44
CA GLN A 64 1.34 26.34 -8.34
C GLN A 64 0.36 25.40 -7.65
N ILE A 65 -0.25 25.85 -6.56
CA ILE A 65 -1.22 25.08 -5.78
C ILE A 65 -2.51 24.88 -6.58
N SER A 66 -2.94 25.90 -7.30
CA SER A 66 -4.14 25.84 -8.15
C SER A 66 -3.95 24.85 -9.30
N GLU A 67 -2.80 24.92 -9.97
CA GLU A 67 -2.43 23.99 -11.04
C GLU A 67 -2.34 22.56 -10.52
N TRP A 68 -1.63 22.33 -9.41
CA TRP A 68 -1.52 21.02 -8.79
C TRP A 68 -2.89 20.44 -8.42
N TYR A 69 -3.79 21.24 -7.86
CA TYR A 69 -5.13 20.78 -7.49
C TYR A 69 -5.97 20.42 -8.73
N ALA A 70 -5.93 21.26 -9.77
CA ALA A 70 -6.67 21.03 -11.00
C ALA A 70 -6.18 19.79 -11.74
N SER A 71 -4.86 19.62 -11.87
CA SER A 71 -4.26 18.45 -12.52
C SER A 71 -4.54 17.17 -11.76
N THR A 72 -4.33 17.16 -10.44
CA THR A 72 -4.62 15.99 -9.59
C THR A 72 -6.10 15.58 -9.70
N ARG A 73 -7.00 16.55 -9.75
CA ARG A 73 -8.45 16.29 -9.90
C ARG A 73 -8.81 15.75 -11.26
N PHE A 74 -8.20 16.27 -12.30
CA PHE A 74 -8.36 15.76 -13.65
C PHE A 74 -7.89 14.30 -13.75
N ASP A 75 -6.72 14.00 -13.22
CA ASP A 75 -6.15 12.65 -13.22
C ASP A 75 -7.04 11.66 -12.43
N GLU A 76 -7.50 12.04 -11.23
CA GLU A 76 -8.43 11.22 -10.43
C GLU A 76 -9.74 10.91 -11.18
N GLN A 77 -10.29 11.89 -11.90
CA GLN A 77 -11.51 11.69 -12.71
C GLN A 77 -11.27 10.76 -13.91
N GLN A 78 -10.08 10.83 -14.51
CA GLN A 78 -9.71 9.96 -15.62
C GLN A 78 -9.51 8.52 -15.13
N GLU A 79 -8.85 8.32 -13.98
CA GLU A 79 -8.70 7.02 -13.35
C GLU A 79 -10.05 6.40 -12.94
N GLU A 80 -10.96 7.20 -12.39
CA GLU A 80 -12.31 6.75 -12.05
C GLU A 80 -13.05 6.21 -13.28
N ARG A 81 -12.96 6.89 -14.43
CA ARG A 81 -13.59 6.44 -15.68
C ARG A 81 -12.98 5.14 -16.23
N LEU A 82 -11.67 4.97 -16.07
CA LEU A 82 -10.94 3.82 -16.63
C LEU A 82 -11.06 2.57 -15.76
N PHE A 83 -10.97 2.73 -14.44
CA PHE A 83 -10.85 1.61 -13.49
C PHE A 83 -12.05 1.47 -12.56
N GLY A 84 -13.02 2.38 -12.60
CA GLY A 84 -14.23 2.35 -11.76
C GLY A 84 -13.95 2.52 -10.27
N SER A 85 -12.74 2.97 -9.90
CA SER A 85 -12.33 3.17 -8.51
C SER A 85 -11.80 4.57 -8.31
N LEU A 86 -12.18 5.21 -7.20
CA LEU A 86 -11.63 6.48 -6.74
C LEU A 86 -10.56 6.19 -5.67
N PRO A 87 -9.26 6.12 -6.03
CA PRO A 87 -8.20 5.78 -5.09
C PRO A 87 -7.91 6.89 -4.06
N SER A 88 -8.42 8.10 -4.30
CA SER A 88 -8.22 9.29 -3.49
C SER A 88 -9.36 10.29 -3.72
N TYR A 89 -9.76 11.01 -2.67
CA TYR A 89 -10.76 12.07 -2.73
C TYR A 89 -10.06 13.42 -2.59
N THR A 90 -9.41 13.92 -3.66
CA THR A 90 -8.78 15.25 -3.64
C THR A 90 -9.85 16.33 -3.72
N THR A 91 -10.57 16.56 -2.63
CA THR A 91 -11.61 17.59 -2.55
C THR A 91 -11.04 18.95 -2.17
N ALA A 92 -11.83 20.02 -2.31
CA ALA A 92 -11.47 21.34 -1.77
C ALA A 92 -11.13 21.28 -0.26
N ARG A 93 -11.76 20.37 0.50
CA ARG A 93 -11.44 20.13 1.90
C ARG A 93 -10.06 19.49 2.08
N ALA A 94 -9.67 18.57 1.19
CA ALA A 94 -8.34 17.97 1.20
C ALA A 94 -7.26 19.01 0.88
N LEU A 95 -7.50 19.88 -0.11
CA LEU A 95 -6.62 21.01 -0.41
C LEU A 95 -6.47 21.95 0.79
N LEU A 96 -7.58 22.31 1.45
CA LEU A 96 -7.54 23.15 2.64
C LEU A 96 -6.78 22.49 3.81
N ALA A 97 -6.89 21.16 3.96
CA ALA A 97 -6.11 20.43 4.95
C ALA A 97 -4.60 20.48 4.62
N LEU A 98 -4.24 20.35 3.35
CA LEU A 98 -2.86 20.46 2.89
C LEU A 98 -2.28 21.86 3.16
N LEU A 99 -3.04 22.92 2.85
CA LEU A 99 -2.64 24.31 3.15
C LEU A 99 -2.42 24.54 4.66
N ARG A 100 -3.29 23.96 5.51
CA ARG A 100 -3.12 24.04 6.97
C ARG A 100 -1.86 23.30 7.44
N LEU A 101 -1.50 22.18 6.81
CA LEU A 101 -0.25 21.48 7.09
C LEU A 101 0.96 22.33 6.68
N SER A 102 0.94 22.95 5.50
CA SER A 102 2.01 23.86 5.06
C SER A 102 2.18 25.07 5.99
N GLN A 103 1.07 25.67 6.46
CA GLN A 103 1.13 26.72 7.48
C GLN A 103 1.70 26.22 8.81
N ALA A 104 1.38 25.00 9.23
CA ALA A 104 1.98 24.42 10.42
C ALA A 104 3.50 24.19 10.27
N LEU A 105 3.96 23.77 9.09
CA LEU A 105 5.39 23.63 8.79
C LEU A 105 6.10 24.99 8.82
N ALA A 106 5.51 26.02 8.23
CA ALA A 106 6.02 27.39 8.30
C ALA A 106 6.12 27.90 9.76
N ARG A 107 5.12 27.59 10.61
CA ARG A 107 5.18 27.88 12.06
C ARG A 107 6.35 27.18 12.74
N LEU A 108 6.63 25.92 12.39
CA LEU A 108 7.78 25.19 12.92
C LEU A 108 9.12 25.76 12.43
N ARG A 109 9.19 26.35 11.23
CA ARG A 109 10.36 27.12 10.77
C ARG A 109 10.48 28.49 11.45
N LEU A 110 9.47 28.90 12.23
CA LEU A 110 9.32 30.26 12.76
C LEU A 110 9.29 31.33 11.65
N SER A 111 8.75 31.00 10.47
CA SER A 111 8.63 31.91 9.34
C SER A 111 7.22 32.50 9.24
N PRO A 112 7.08 33.81 8.93
CA PRO A 112 5.78 34.43 8.67
C PRO A 112 5.23 34.13 7.26
N LEU A 113 6.00 33.45 6.40
CA LEU A 113 5.60 33.13 5.03
C LEU A 113 5.68 31.63 4.78
N VAL A 114 4.65 31.09 4.12
CA VAL A 114 4.67 29.73 3.58
C VAL A 114 5.46 29.73 2.27
N GLU A 115 6.43 28.84 2.19
CA GLU A 115 7.32 28.67 1.03
C GLU A 115 6.98 27.38 0.26
N ALA A 116 7.52 27.23 -0.96
CA ALA A 116 7.27 26.05 -1.80
C ALA A 116 7.65 24.74 -1.08
N GLY A 117 8.76 24.74 -0.34
CA GLY A 117 9.20 23.57 0.42
C GLY A 117 8.20 23.12 1.50
N ASP A 118 7.41 24.03 2.08
CA ASP A 118 6.35 23.67 3.04
C ASP A 118 5.18 22.99 2.35
N PHE A 119 4.88 23.36 1.12
CA PHE A 119 3.82 22.74 0.33
C PHE A 119 4.25 21.35 -0.16
N GLU A 120 5.47 21.23 -0.68
CA GLU A 120 6.05 19.96 -1.12
C GLU A 120 6.18 18.96 0.03
N GLU A 121 6.64 19.41 1.20
CA GLU A 121 6.75 18.52 2.36
C GLU A 121 5.38 18.10 2.89
N ALA A 122 4.39 19.01 2.88
CA ALA A 122 3.01 18.64 3.24
C ALA A 122 2.42 17.60 2.28
N LEU A 123 2.71 17.70 0.97
CA LEU A 123 2.32 16.70 -0.03
C LEU A 123 2.95 15.35 0.27
N ARG A 124 4.26 15.34 0.49
CA ARG A 124 5.01 14.13 0.81
C ARG A 124 4.46 13.43 2.06
N LEU A 125 4.12 14.18 3.10
CA LEU A 125 3.50 13.64 4.32
C LEU A 125 2.11 13.06 4.07
N MET A 126 1.30 13.72 3.24
CA MET A 126 -0.04 13.24 2.86
C MET A 126 0.06 11.91 2.08
N GLU A 127 0.98 11.83 1.12
CA GLU A 127 1.21 10.61 0.34
C GLU A 127 1.73 9.46 1.20
N ALA A 128 2.68 9.74 2.11
CA ALA A 128 3.17 8.74 3.06
C ALA A 128 2.04 8.21 3.97
N SER A 129 1.13 9.08 4.41
CA SER A 129 -0.07 8.69 5.17
C SER A 129 -0.97 7.75 4.36
N LYS A 130 -1.27 8.10 3.09
CA LYS A 130 -2.06 7.25 2.19
C LYS A 130 -1.38 5.90 1.96
N ALA A 131 -0.07 5.89 1.71
CA ALA A 131 0.70 4.66 1.48
C ALA A 131 0.67 3.73 2.71
N SER A 132 0.83 4.30 3.90
CA SER A 132 0.76 3.54 5.16
C SER A 132 -0.59 2.85 5.35
N VAL A 133 -1.69 3.55 5.06
CA VAL A 133 -3.05 2.98 5.15
C VAL A 133 -3.24 1.84 4.15
N ARG A 134 -2.85 2.04 2.87
CA ARG A 134 -2.93 1.00 1.84
C ARG A 134 -2.15 -0.25 2.22
N ALA A 135 -0.91 -0.09 2.68
CA ALA A 135 -0.09 -1.20 3.15
C ALA A 135 -0.71 -1.94 4.35
N ALA A 136 -1.35 -1.23 5.27
CA ALA A 136 -2.06 -1.82 6.39
C ALA A 136 -3.30 -2.63 5.94
N GLU A 137 -4.05 -2.14 4.95
CA GLU A 137 -5.20 -2.85 4.38
C GLU A 137 -4.79 -4.12 3.64
N GLU A 138 -3.72 -4.07 2.84
CA GLU A 138 -3.17 -5.24 2.16
C GLU A 138 -2.74 -6.32 3.15
N ASN A 139 -2.04 -5.94 4.22
CA ASN A 139 -1.66 -6.85 5.29
C ASN A 139 -2.87 -7.50 5.98
N ARG A 140 -3.96 -6.77 6.18
CA ARG A 140 -5.22 -7.34 6.72
C ARG A 140 -5.86 -8.34 5.76
N LYS A 141 -5.85 -8.03 4.46
CA LYS A 141 -6.38 -8.93 3.42
C LYS A 141 -5.57 -10.23 3.36
N LEU A 142 -4.23 -10.15 3.42
CA LEU A 142 -3.34 -11.31 3.46
C LEU A 142 -3.63 -12.20 4.68
N LYS A 143 -3.66 -11.62 5.89
CA LYS A 143 -4.00 -12.37 7.12
C LYS A 143 -5.38 -13.05 7.05
N LYS A 144 -6.37 -12.41 6.45
CA LYS A 144 -7.69 -13.01 6.26
C LYS A 144 -7.62 -14.22 5.33
N ARG A 145 -6.89 -14.13 4.22
CA ARG A 145 -6.67 -15.26 3.29
C ARG A 145 -5.94 -16.41 3.98
N ASP A 146 -4.93 -16.13 4.79
CA ASP A 146 -4.19 -17.14 5.55
C ASP A 146 -5.07 -17.84 6.59
N SER A 147 -5.92 -17.09 7.31
CA SER A 147 -6.86 -17.67 8.28
C SER A 147 -7.94 -18.55 7.66
N VAL A 148 -8.46 -18.16 6.48
CA VAL A 148 -9.40 -18.98 5.70
C VAL A 148 -8.70 -20.26 5.21
N SER A 149 -7.43 -20.16 4.82
CA SER A 149 -6.66 -21.29 4.33
C SER A 149 -6.31 -22.29 5.44
N GLN A 150 -6.18 -21.84 6.70
CA GLN A 150 -6.03 -22.71 7.87
C GLN A 150 -7.34 -23.34 8.35
N ALA A 151 -8.48 -22.65 8.23
CA ALA A 151 -9.79 -23.21 8.56
C ALA A 151 -10.19 -24.38 7.64
N ASP A 152 -9.67 -24.40 6.41
CA ASP A 152 -9.85 -25.51 5.46
C ASP A 152 -8.87 -26.69 5.72
N ALA A 153 -7.98 -26.59 6.72
CA ALA A 153 -6.94 -27.57 7.03
C ALA A 153 -7.12 -28.28 8.39
N GLU A 154 -8.09 -27.90 9.22
CA GLU A 154 -8.50 -28.71 10.38
C GLU A 154 -9.56 -29.75 9.96
N PRO A 155 -9.31 -31.07 10.15
CA PRO A 155 -10.37 -32.05 10.04
C PRO A 155 -11.34 -31.83 11.20
N ALA A 156 -12.55 -31.37 10.89
CA ALA A 156 -13.64 -31.20 11.83
C ALA A 156 -14.02 -32.55 12.48
N ASP A 157 -13.36 -32.92 13.57
CA ASP A 157 -13.72 -34.06 14.43
C ASP A 157 -14.88 -33.73 15.39
N ARG A 158 -15.87 -32.96 14.90
CA ARG A 158 -17.12 -32.70 15.63
C ARG A 158 -18.30 -32.71 14.68
N GLY A 159 -18.73 -33.92 14.31
CA GLY A 159 -20.14 -34.28 14.13
C GLY A 159 -21.01 -33.39 13.22
N ALA A 160 -20.45 -32.77 12.19
CA ALA A 160 -21.22 -32.17 11.10
C ALA A 160 -21.05 -33.05 9.85
N GLY A 161 -22.12 -33.20 9.07
CA GLY A 161 -22.22 -34.14 7.93
C GLY A 161 -21.15 -34.00 6.84
N PRO A 162 -21.21 -34.83 5.78
CA PRO A 162 -20.15 -34.96 4.78
C PRO A 162 -19.74 -33.60 4.19
N PRO A 163 -18.51 -33.44 3.66
CA PRO A 163 -17.95 -32.18 3.21
C PRO A 163 -18.71 -31.60 1.99
N VAL A 164 -19.90 -31.05 2.23
CA VAL A 164 -20.81 -30.54 1.20
C VAL A 164 -20.22 -29.29 0.55
N GLY A 165 -19.36 -28.53 1.24
CA GLY A 165 -18.81 -27.27 0.73
C GLY A 165 -18.01 -27.45 -0.57
N ARG A 166 -17.01 -28.34 -0.59
CA ARG A 166 -16.18 -28.53 -1.80
C ARG A 166 -16.92 -29.26 -2.92
N GLN A 167 -17.75 -30.23 -2.58
CA GLN A 167 -18.57 -30.96 -3.55
C GLN A 167 -19.63 -30.04 -4.18
N ALA A 168 -20.27 -29.17 -3.39
CA ALA A 168 -21.23 -28.21 -3.92
C ALA A 168 -20.56 -27.20 -4.86
N LEU A 169 -19.36 -26.71 -4.52
CA LEU A 169 -18.62 -25.81 -5.41
C LEU A 169 -18.23 -26.47 -6.74
N GLN A 170 -17.87 -27.76 -6.70
CA GLN A 170 -17.63 -28.55 -7.92
C GLN A 170 -18.91 -28.73 -8.74
N GLN A 171 -20.04 -29.02 -8.08
CA GLN A 171 -21.32 -29.18 -8.77
C GLN A 171 -21.78 -27.87 -9.44
N TYR A 172 -21.61 -26.72 -8.80
CA TYR A 172 -21.96 -25.43 -9.41
C TYR A 172 -21.03 -25.05 -10.58
N GLU A 173 -19.77 -25.48 -10.56
CA GLU A 173 -18.82 -25.36 -11.69
C GLU A 173 -19.22 -26.31 -12.85
N GLU A 174 -19.58 -27.55 -12.54
CA GLU A 174 -20.09 -28.54 -13.53
C GLU A 174 -21.41 -28.11 -14.16
N LEU A 175 -22.29 -27.46 -13.40
CA LEU A 175 -23.53 -26.89 -13.88
C LEU A 175 -23.35 -25.55 -14.61
N LEU A 176 -22.10 -25.08 -14.80
CA LEU A 176 -21.76 -23.80 -15.44
C LEU A 176 -22.41 -22.58 -14.80
N LEU A 177 -22.90 -22.67 -13.57
CA LEU A 177 -23.50 -21.54 -12.83
C LEU A 177 -22.42 -20.59 -12.29
N LEU A 178 -21.24 -21.13 -12.00
CA LEU A 178 -20.10 -20.42 -11.43
C LEU A 178 -18.83 -20.74 -12.21
N ALA A 179 -18.06 -19.71 -12.54
CA ALA A 179 -16.71 -19.86 -13.09
C ALA A 179 -15.67 -19.29 -12.12
N PHE A 180 -14.62 -20.06 -11.85
CA PHE A 180 -13.48 -19.61 -11.06
C PHE A 180 -12.32 -19.22 -11.97
N ASN A 181 -11.52 -18.22 -11.55
CA ASN A 181 -10.20 -17.98 -12.15
C ASN A 181 -9.26 -19.17 -11.84
N ALA A 182 -8.18 -19.37 -12.60
CA ALA A 182 -7.24 -20.49 -12.47
C ALA A 182 -6.73 -20.69 -11.04
N ASP A 183 -6.52 -19.60 -10.29
CA ASP A 183 -6.08 -19.64 -8.89
C ASP A 183 -7.24 -19.72 -7.87
N ARG A 184 -8.48 -19.95 -8.33
CA ARG A 184 -9.75 -19.96 -7.58
C ARG A 184 -10.00 -18.78 -6.63
N SER A 185 -9.29 -17.68 -6.83
CA SER A 185 -9.34 -16.50 -5.96
C SER A 185 -10.47 -15.52 -6.28
N LYS A 186 -11.13 -15.69 -7.43
CA LYS A 186 -12.22 -14.85 -7.93
C LYS A 186 -13.28 -15.73 -8.59
N VAL A 187 -14.55 -15.35 -8.40
CA VAL A 187 -15.74 -16.08 -8.89
C VAL A 187 -16.57 -15.15 -9.77
N ALA A 188 -17.01 -15.65 -10.92
CA ALA A 188 -18.00 -15.01 -11.78
C ALA A 188 -19.25 -15.91 -11.85
N PHE A 189 -20.43 -15.30 -11.71
CA PHE A 189 -21.70 -15.97 -11.98
C PHE A 189 -21.93 -15.91 -13.49
N VAL A 190 -22.14 -17.06 -14.12
CA VAL A 190 -22.41 -17.13 -15.55
C VAL A 190 -23.92 -17.14 -15.71
N GLU A 191 -24.50 -16.01 -16.12
CA GLU A 191 -25.93 -15.92 -16.42
C GLU A 191 -26.27 -16.78 -17.63
N GLU A 192 -27.29 -17.62 -17.47
CA GLU A 192 -27.74 -18.65 -18.39
C GLU A 192 -28.37 -18.05 -19.65
N ALA A 193 -27.63 -18.08 -20.77
CA ALA A 193 -28.21 -17.89 -22.10
C ALA A 193 -28.91 -19.19 -22.53
N ARG A 194 -30.10 -19.46 -21.97
CA ARG A 194 -31.04 -20.45 -22.53
C ARG A 194 -32.46 -19.94 -22.42
N GLU A 195 -32.78 -19.00 -23.29
CA GLU A 195 -34.16 -18.75 -23.68
C GLU A 195 -34.33 -18.97 -25.18
N HIS A 196 -35.20 -19.94 -25.48
CA HIS A 196 -35.92 -20.19 -26.74
C HIS A 196 -35.22 -20.99 -27.87
N SER A 197 -35.21 -22.31 -27.71
CA SER A 197 -35.42 -23.24 -28.82
C SER A 197 -36.32 -24.40 -28.37
N ASP A 198 -37.62 -24.32 -28.64
CA ASP A 198 -38.33 -25.37 -29.38
C ASP A 198 -39.82 -25.04 -29.57
N ALA A 199 -40.23 -25.24 -30.83
CA ALA A 199 -41.53 -25.72 -31.28
C ALA A 199 -42.82 -24.97 -30.84
N ASP A 200 -43.38 -24.21 -31.77
CA ASP A 200 -44.80 -24.33 -32.10
C ASP A 200 -45.03 -24.00 -33.59
N ILE A 201 -45.17 -25.07 -34.40
CA ILE A 201 -45.84 -25.02 -35.70
C ILE A 201 -47.24 -25.60 -35.47
N PRO A 202 -48.31 -24.85 -35.72
CA PRO A 202 -49.56 -25.42 -36.16
C PRO A 202 -49.79 -25.09 -37.64
N VAL A 203 -49.90 -26.15 -38.44
CA VAL A 203 -50.53 -26.15 -39.75
C VAL A 203 -52.04 -26.20 -39.52
N ASP A 204 -52.80 -25.22 -40.00
CA ASP A 204 -54.09 -25.53 -40.63
C ASP A 204 -54.58 -24.42 -41.59
N SER A 205 -54.92 -24.89 -42.79
CA SER A 205 -55.78 -24.40 -43.89
C SER A 205 -55.73 -22.94 -44.36
#